data_AF-A0A6J2Y3I8-F1
#
_entry.id   AF-A0A6J2Y3I8-F1
#
_cell.length_a   1.000
_cell.length_b   1.000
_cell.length_c   1.000
_cell.angle_alpha   90.00
_cell.angle_beta   90.00
_cell.angle_gamma   90.00
#
_symmetry.space_group_name_H-M   'P 1'
#
loop_
_entity.id
_entity.type
_entity.pdbx_description
1 polymer ?
#
loop_
_entity_poly.entity_id
_entity_poly.type
_entity_poly.pdbx_seq_one_letter_code
_entity_poly.pdbx_strand_id
1 'polypeptide(L)'
;MIFKLKHGDIIKWCKAPKLENKEEFMNIVYTKFPQLQGKTLTFVDKDGIELEEDFLFDYLLSSNEQLIQVILTEKNEFINLERASKSYWTGASTCTTITEDVSSQSGTSTSSFIIDDSNILRLIDTNAILTAPTDQTPPVITNEIPAIRAPGKNISSQELRELLENRNCKTVFMEYEKLNFLTTSTRKILVNMVVDIMFERHGYNVPTHIKTEYAKAIVDVFPKLKDPCSPGGYEAFFNPDKHEGFLAWRIKTVLKSTPSLKRTRKRKGPQDLTENPVVPEKKSNCDIEETIDFLNNCDPRNDREVIFEKMQLSFEQRRDNPDIAARFLRFFDTPGLLEQDFSLLYPGKPTLSECLPLYIDRILEVYEAITPQSSLASHIALPSDSDEMDVWNQETRALLAILYMLPPSAKGKKGRINDTLATAEKKLLQFKQINIPLSEIIEVVPGSPPFLIAEGESKCAVGKFHIYLDGRLIPCKDGYTFLEAFDALFMAYYVFNLKYDESLHPFFTFLESFFYKIGDEKKLTPKLRELRSRLTV
;
A
#
# COMPACT_ATOMS: atom_id res chain seq x y z
N MET A 1 1.90 1.04 -30.51
CA MET A 1 1.63 2.04 -29.47
C MET A 1 1.47 3.45 -30.07
N ILE A 2 0.56 4.28 -29.53
CA ILE A 2 0.41 5.70 -29.86
C ILE A 2 0.38 6.52 -28.56
N PHE A 3 1.10 7.65 -28.50
CA PHE A 3 1.19 8.52 -27.31
C PHE A 3 1.39 10.00 -27.68
N LYS A 4 1.20 10.91 -26.70
CA LYS A 4 1.47 12.35 -26.83
C LYS A 4 2.74 12.73 -26.06
N LEU A 5 3.49 13.65 -26.65
CA LEU A 5 4.58 14.38 -25.99
C LEU A 5 4.20 15.86 -25.92
N LYS A 6 4.40 16.50 -24.75
CA LYS A 6 4.22 17.95 -24.55
C LYS A 6 5.56 18.58 -24.17
N HIS A 7 5.92 19.70 -24.77
CA HIS A 7 7.04 20.54 -24.34
C HIS A 7 6.63 22.02 -24.46
N GLY A 8 6.67 22.77 -23.35
CA GLY A 8 5.98 24.05 -23.26
C GLY A 8 4.50 23.88 -23.65
N ASP A 9 3.98 24.76 -24.50
CA ASP A 9 2.59 24.68 -24.98
C ASP A 9 2.39 23.75 -26.20
N ILE A 10 3.46 23.15 -26.73
CA ILE A 10 3.41 22.36 -27.95
C ILE A 10 3.18 20.88 -27.64
N ILE A 11 2.12 20.29 -28.20
CA ILE A 11 1.79 18.87 -28.10
C ILE A 11 1.99 18.19 -29.46
N LYS A 12 2.69 17.05 -29.49
CA LYS A 12 2.89 16.23 -30.70
C LYS A 12 2.53 14.76 -30.46
N TRP A 13 1.84 14.16 -31.43
CA TRP A 13 1.51 12.73 -31.43
C TRP A 13 2.66 11.89 -32.00
N CYS A 14 2.88 10.74 -31.37
CA CYS A 14 3.91 9.76 -31.70
C CYS A 14 3.29 8.38 -31.87
N LYS A 15 3.77 7.61 -32.85
CA LYS A 15 3.41 6.21 -33.08
C LYS A 15 4.69 5.39 -33.11
N ALA A 16 4.80 4.42 -32.20
CA ALA A 16 5.90 3.47 -32.14
C ALA A 16 5.34 2.05 -32.32
N PRO A 17 5.87 1.22 -33.24
CA PRO A 17 5.40 -0.15 -33.40
C PRO A 17 5.73 -1.00 -32.18
N LYS A 18 6.94 -0.84 -31.65
CA LYS A 18 7.46 -1.42 -30.41
C LYS A 18 8.49 -0.44 -29.83
N LEU A 19 8.66 -0.43 -28.51
CA LEU A 19 9.65 0.37 -27.78
C LEU A 19 10.41 -0.61 -26.91
N GLU A 20 11.66 -0.92 -27.26
CA GLU A 20 12.47 -1.93 -26.57
C GLU A 20 13.57 -1.30 -25.69
N ASN A 21 13.92 -0.04 -25.93
CA ASN A 21 14.97 0.67 -25.18
C ASN A 21 14.75 2.19 -25.09
N LYS A 22 15.56 2.86 -24.26
CA LYS A 22 15.56 4.32 -24.05
C LYS A 22 16.02 5.10 -25.26
N GLU A 23 16.95 4.55 -26.04
CA GLU A 23 17.51 5.22 -27.22
C GLU A 23 16.44 5.39 -28.32
N GLU A 24 15.59 4.39 -28.55
CA GLU A 24 14.42 4.46 -29.42
C GLU A 24 13.41 5.53 -28.96
N PHE A 25 13.10 5.58 -27.66
CA PHE A 25 12.21 6.61 -27.12
C PHE A 25 12.80 8.01 -27.31
N MET A 26 14.07 8.21 -26.96
CA MET A 26 14.77 9.49 -27.11
C MET A 26 14.90 9.89 -28.58
N ASN A 27 15.12 8.95 -29.50
CA ASN A 27 15.12 9.21 -30.94
C ASN A 27 13.76 9.69 -31.42
N ILE A 28 12.65 9.15 -30.91
CA ILE A 28 11.29 9.66 -31.20
C ILE A 28 11.11 11.08 -30.62
N VAL A 29 11.55 11.32 -29.38
CA VAL A 29 11.52 12.64 -28.74
C VAL A 29 12.28 13.67 -29.58
N TYR A 30 13.53 13.41 -29.93
CA TYR A 30 14.37 14.33 -30.72
C TYR A 30 13.88 14.49 -32.16
N THR A 31 13.33 13.44 -32.79
CA THR A 31 12.69 13.55 -34.12
C THR A 31 11.47 14.48 -34.09
N LYS A 32 10.73 14.52 -32.97
CA LYS A 32 9.55 15.39 -32.82
C LYS A 32 9.89 16.76 -32.25
N PHE A 33 10.94 16.88 -31.45
CA PHE A 33 11.42 18.12 -30.84
C PHE A 33 12.94 18.25 -31.01
N PRO A 34 13.44 18.59 -32.22
CA PRO A 34 14.88 18.69 -32.49
C PRO A 34 15.61 19.68 -31.59
N GLN A 35 14.91 20.72 -31.10
CA GLN A 35 15.45 21.71 -30.17
C GLN A 35 15.85 21.16 -28.79
N LEU A 36 15.48 19.91 -28.48
CA LEU A 36 15.83 19.22 -27.23
C LEU A 36 17.05 18.32 -27.37
N GLN A 37 17.59 18.15 -28.59
CA GLN A 37 18.74 17.30 -28.85
C GLN A 37 19.97 17.81 -28.07
N GLY A 38 20.54 16.94 -27.24
CA GLY A 38 21.67 17.28 -26.36
C GLY A 38 21.29 17.91 -25.02
N LYS A 39 20.00 18.09 -24.71
CA LYS A 39 19.53 18.60 -23.40
C LYS A 39 19.20 17.46 -22.43
N THR A 40 19.44 17.70 -21.14
CA THR A 40 18.99 16.80 -20.07
C THR A 40 17.50 17.02 -19.81
N LEU A 41 16.69 16.06 -20.25
CA LEU A 41 15.23 16.08 -20.11
C LEU A 41 14.80 15.28 -18.88
N THR A 42 13.85 15.83 -18.12
CA THR A 42 13.04 15.06 -17.17
C THR A 42 11.66 14.79 -17.76
N PHE A 43 11.12 13.60 -17.51
CA PHE A 43 9.83 13.16 -18.02
C PHE A 43 8.80 13.27 -16.91
N VAL A 44 7.62 13.82 -17.22
CA VAL A 44 6.59 14.06 -16.21
C VAL A 44 5.23 13.59 -16.73
N ASP A 45 4.44 12.94 -15.88
CA ASP A 45 3.05 12.54 -16.15
C ASP A 45 2.14 13.77 -16.41
N LYS A 46 0.95 13.54 -16.98
CA LYS A 46 -0.14 14.52 -17.09
C LYS A 46 -0.45 15.20 -15.73
N ASP A 47 -0.26 14.47 -14.63
CA ASP A 47 -0.56 14.86 -13.26
C ASP A 47 0.66 15.53 -12.55
N GLY A 48 1.74 15.83 -13.28
CA GLY A 48 2.89 16.59 -12.76
C GLY A 48 3.93 15.76 -11.99
N ILE A 49 3.87 14.43 -12.04
CA ILE A 49 4.78 13.52 -11.34
C ILE A 49 5.99 13.17 -12.21
N GLU A 50 7.22 13.39 -11.72
CA GLU A 50 8.45 12.99 -12.41
C GLU A 50 8.53 11.46 -12.54
N LEU A 51 8.65 10.99 -13.78
CA LEU A 51 8.76 9.58 -14.15
C LEU A 51 10.25 9.19 -14.14
N GLU A 52 10.67 8.51 -13.07
CA GLU A 52 11.97 7.84 -13.01
C GLU A 52 12.17 6.89 -14.20
N GLU A 53 13.42 6.72 -14.66
CA GLU A 53 13.72 6.07 -15.94
C GLU A 53 13.21 4.62 -16.04
N ASP A 54 13.23 3.88 -14.91
CA ASP A 54 12.72 2.51 -14.79
C ASP A 54 11.18 2.44 -14.91
N PHE A 55 10.47 3.52 -14.58
CA PHE A 55 9.01 3.59 -14.59
C PHE A 55 8.43 4.18 -15.87
N LEU A 56 9.21 4.95 -16.64
CA LEU A 56 8.78 5.51 -17.92
C LEU A 56 8.23 4.45 -18.88
N PHE A 57 8.87 3.27 -18.94
CA PHE A 57 8.42 2.16 -19.79
C PHE A 57 7.18 1.46 -19.27
N ASP A 58 7.10 1.19 -17.97
CA ASP A 58 5.91 0.59 -17.36
C ASP A 58 4.69 1.52 -17.49
N TYR A 59 4.87 2.84 -17.36
CA TYR A 59 3.86 3.87 -17.61
C TYR A 59 3.44 4.00 -19.08
N LEU A 60 4.39 3.82 -20.02
CA LEU A 60 4.08 3.73 -21.45
C LEU A 60 3.31 2.42 -21.78
N LEU A 61 3.62 1.31 -21.11
CA LEU A 61 3.03 0.00 -21.37
C LEU A 61 1.71 -0.28 -20.61
N SER A 62 1.41 0.47 -19.54
CA SER A 62 0.21 0.26 -18.71
C SER A 62 -1.11 0.64 -19.36
N SER A 63 -1.07 1.42 -20.45
CA SER A 63 -2.24 2.16 -20.93
C SER A 63 -2.72 1.66 -22.29
N ASN A 64 -3.68 0.75 -22.28
CA ASN A 64 -4.52 0.48 -23.45
C ASN A 64 -5.34 1.75 -23.77
N GLU A 65 -4.93 2.43 -24.84
CA GLU A 65 -5.68 3.48 -25.57
C GLU A 65 -6.07 4.77 -24.81
N GLN A 66 -5.61 4.99 -23.59
CA GLN A 66 -5.74 6.30 -22.91
C GLN A 66 -4.45 7.11 -22.91
N LEU A 67 -4.32 7.95 -23.94
CA LEU A 67 -3.75 9.32 -23.90
C LEU A 67 -2.61 9.61 -22.90
N ILE A 68 -1.53 8.83 -22.97
CA ILE A 68 -0.27 9.16 -22.28
C ILE A 68 0.24 10.52 -22.78
N GLN A 69 0.48 11.44 -21.85
CA GLN A 69 1.07 12.76 -22.10
C GLN A 69 2.33 12.91 -21.25
N VAL A 70 3.49 12.81 -21.88
CA VAL A 70 4.77 13.08 -21.22
C VAL A 70 5.12 14.56 -21.39
N ILE A 71 5.21 15.30 -20.29
CA ILE A 71 5.74 16.66 -20.28
C ILE A 71 7.27 16.58 -20.19
N LEU A 72 7.94 17.24 -21.11
CA LEU A 72 9.39 17.36 -21.19
C LEU A 72 9.80 18.68 -20.55
N THR A 73 10.65 18.64 -19.53
CA THR A 73 11.21 19.84 -18.87
C THR A 73 12.74 19.81 -18.88
N GLU A 74 13.35 20.98 -19.10
CA GLU A 74 14.80 21.14 -19.12
C GLU A 74 15.33 21.28 -17.68
N LYS A 75 16.33 20.46 -17.31
CA LYS A 75 17.04 20.63 -16.04
C LYS A 75 17.96 21.85 -16.12
N ASN A 76 17.51 22.98 -15.56
CA ASN A 76 18.40 24.11 -15.29
C ASN A 76 19.48 23.69 -14.27
N GLU A 77 20.74 23.93 -14.60
CA GLU A 77 21.84 23.81 -13.64
C GLU A 77 21.82 24.99 -12.63
N PHE A 78 22.66 24.88 -11.59
CA PHE A 78 22.64 25.63 -10.32
C PHE A 78 21.51 25.18 -9.36
N ILE A 79 21.77 24.79 -8.10
CA ILE A 79 22.94 25.06 -7.24
C ILE A 79 23.54 23.75 -6.69
N ASN A 80 24.83 23.53 -6.94
CA ASN A 80 25.65 22.59 -6.16
C ASN A 80 26.29 23.35 -4.98
N LEU A 81 25.89 23.03 -3.75
CA LEU A 81 26.64 23.43 -2.55
C LEU A 81 26.91 22.21 -1.65
N GLU A 82 27.68 21.25 -2.17
CA GLU A 82 28.53 20.38 -1.35
C GLU A 82 29.62 19.71 -2.21
N ARG A 83 30.81 19.51 -1.64
CA ARG A 83 32.01 18.88 -2.25
C ARG A 83 32.77 19.66 -3.33
N ALA A 84 33.44 20.74 -2.93
CA ALA A 84 34.68 21.19 -3.59
C ALA A 84 35.73 21.73 -2.60
N SER A 85 35.95 21.02 -1.49
CA SER A 85 37.01 21.36 -0.51
C SER A 85 37.89 20.14 -0.19
N LYS A 86 38.60 19.61 -1.22
CA LYS A 86 39.88 18.86 -1.12
C LYS A 86 40.31 18.26 -2.47
N SER A 87 41.11 19.00 -3.23
CA SER A 87 42.27 18.47 -3.97
C SER A 87 43.18 19.61 -4.42
N TYR A 88 44.48 19.44 -4.18
CA TYR A 88 45.52 20.47 -4.16
C TYR A 88 45.91 21.04 -5.54
N TRP A 89 46.34 22.31 -5.52
CA TRP A 89 47.53 22.87 -6.18
C TRP A 89 48.13 22.13 -7.39
N THR A 90 47.90 22.69 -8.58
CA THR A 90 48.87 23.12 -9.63
C THR A 90 48.05 23.93 -10.65
N GLY A 91 48.48 25.03 -11.26
CA GLY A 91 49.80 25.65 -11.35
C GLY A 91 50.04 26.09 -12.81
N ALA A 92 50.50 27.32 -13.01
CA ALA A 92 50.86 27.94 -14.30
C ALA A 92 49.74 28.39 -15.27
N SER A 93 49.62 29.71 -15.34
CA SER A 93 49.35 30.59 -16.48
C SER A 93 49.49 30.02 -17.90
N THR A 94 48.68 30.52 -18.85
CA THR A 94 49.16 31.44 -19.90
C THR A 94 48.00 32.11 -20.65
N CYS A 95 48.30 33.22 -21.32
CA CYS A 95 47.38 34.05 -22.10
C CYS A 95 46.83 33.35 -23.35
N THR A 96 45.77 33.89 -23.98
CA THR A 96 45.87 34.69 -25.25
C THR A 96 44.48 34.96 -25.85
N THR A 97 44.02 36.21 -25.69
CA THR A 97 43.48 37.16 -26.70
C THR A 97 42.59 36.73 -27.90
N ILE A 98 41.80 37.72 -28.39
CA ILE A 98 41.29 37.89 -29.79
C ILE A 98 40.10 36.95 -30.18
N THR A 99 38.96 37.39 -30.75
CA THR A 99 38.46 38.72 -31.22
C THR A 99 36.92 38.74 -31.38
N GLU A 100 36.35 39.95 -31.52
CA GLU A 100 35.34 40.45 -32.51
C GLU A 100 34.48 39.39 -33.27
N ASP A 101 33.18 39.58 -33.56
CA ASP A 101 32.44 40.77 -34.08
C ASP A 101 30.95 40.70 -33.63
N VAL A 102 30.24 41.76 -33.20
CA VAL A 102 29.72 42.99 -33.88
C VAL A 102 28.32 42.83 -34.52
N SER A 103 27.55 43.93 -34.47
CA SER A 103 26.25 44.24 -35.11
C SER A 103 24.99 43.66 -34.40
N SER A 104 24.22 44.47 -33.64
CA SER A 104 23.18 45.45 -34.05
C SER A 104 21.85 44.78 -34.42
N GLN A 105 20.62 45.26 -34.17
CA GLN A 105 19.96 46.46 -33.58
C GLN A 105 18.51 45.99 -33.25
N SER A 106 17.58 46.65 -32.54
CA SER A 106 17.43 47.87 -31.72
C SER A 106 16.05 47.73 -31.01
N GLY A 107 15.59 48.49 -30.01
CA GLY A 107 16.01 49.70 -29.31
C GLY A 107 14.80 50.27 -28.52
N THR A 108 15.00 51.32 -27.70
CA THR A 108 13.97 52.27 -27.18
C THR A 108 12.84 51.73 -26.25
N SER A 109 12.46 52.31 -25.10
CA SER A 109 12.73 53.64 -24.51
C SER A 109 12.61 53.69 -22.96
N THR A 110 13.67 54.19 -22.31
CA THR A 110 13.73 55.32 -21.33
C THR A 110 12.56 55.71 -20.40
N SER A 111 12.80 55.68 -19.07
CA SER A 111 12.78 56.82 -18.10
C SER A 111 13.19 56.27 -16.71
N SER A 112 14.30 56.65 -16.06
CA SER A 112 14.65 57.91 -15.34
C SER A 112 13.92 58.06 -13.98
N PHE A 113 14.51 58.49 -12.83
CA PHE A 113 15.79 59.18 -12.57
C PHE A 113 16.10 59.32 -11.03
N ILE A 114 17.39 59.32 -10.63
CA ILE A 114 18.07 59.94 -9.43
C ILE A 114 17.79 59.44 -7.97
N ILE A 115 18.87 59.53 -7.16
CA ILE A 115 19.02 59.72 -5.68
C ILE A 115 19.43 58.47 -4.90
N ASP A 116 20.45 58.47 -4.02
CA ASP A 116 21.75 59.19 -3.91
C ASP A 116 22.59 58.47 -2.83
N ASP A 117 23.92 58.52 -2.89
CA ASP A 117 24.79 57.86 -1.90
C ASP A 117 25.00 58.72 -0.64
N SER A 118 24.94 58.13 0.55
CA SER A 118 25.40 58.81 1.79
C SER A 118 26.10 57.90 2.81
N ASN A 119 27.41 58.08 2.83
CA ASN A 119 28.42 57.66 3.81
C ASN A 119 28.00 57.71 5.31
N ILE A 120 28.65 56.92 6.19
CA ILE A 120 29.71 57.37 7.13
C ILE A 120 30.13 56.26 8.15
N LEU A 121 31.41 55.88 8.06
CA LEU A 121 32.43 55.53 9.09
C LEU A 121 32.04 55.14 10.55
N ARG A 122 32.71 54.09 11.04
CA ARG A 122 33.74 54.12 12.12
C ARG A 122 34.36 52.71 12.28
N LEU A 123 35.61 52.47 11.87
CA LEU A 123 36.87 52.62 12.64
C LEU A 123 36.85 52.07 14.08
N ILE A 124 37.73 51.09 14.34
CA ILE A 124 38.89 51.20 15.24
C ILE A 124 39.96 50.17 14.79
N ASP A 125 41.20 50.64 14.63
CA ASP A 125 42.40 49.82 14.35
C ASP A 125 43.00 49.20 15.62
N THR A 126 43.84 48.17 15.45
CA THR A 126 45.17 48.14 16.12
C THR A 126 46.14 47.16 15.42
N ASN A 127 47.34 47.65 15.10
CA ASN A 127 48.41 46.91 14.43
C ASN A 127 49.52 46.47 15.40
N ALA A 128 50.14 45.31 15.16
CA ALA A 128 51.52 44.96 15.57
C ALA A 128 51.98 43.68 14.79
N ILE A 129 52.65 43.79 13.65
CA ILE A 129 54.13 43.87 13.45
C ILE A 129 54.87 42.51 13.59
N LEU A 130 55.12 41.92 12.41
CA LEU A 130 56.36 41.30 11.91
C LEU A 130 57.39 40.66 12.88
N THR A 131 57.70 39.37 12.64
CA THR A 131 59.08 38.88 12.40
C THR A 131 59.07 37.54 11.65
N ALA A 132 60.03 37.35 10.72
CA ALA A 132 60.46 36.06 10.19
C ALA A 132 62.01 36.03 10.24
N PRO A 133 62.65 34.85 10.32
CA PRO A 133 63.14 34.25 9.06
C PRO A 133 63.16 32.71 8.97
N THR A 134 63.07 32.25 7.71
CA THR A 134 63.74 31.11 7.04
C THR A 134 64.53 30.08 7.87
N ASP A 135 64.19 28.78 7.78
CA ASP A 135 64.92 27.84 6.88
C ASP A 135 64.15 26.52 6.58
N GLN A 136 64.64 25.72 5.63
CA GLN A 136 63.86 24.71 4.88
C GLN A 136 64.10 23.23 5.27
N THR A 137 63.02 22.43 5.39
CA THR A 137 62.95 20.99 4.97
C THR A 137 61.49 20.54 4.82
N PRO A 138 61.09 19.77 3.78
CA PRO A 138 59.72 19.28 3.57
C PRO A 138 59.60 17.73 3.82
N PRO A 139 58.43 17.07 3.62
CA PRO A 139 57.39 16.95 4.64
C PRO A 139 56.98 15.48 4.95
N VAL A 140 56.30 15.25 6.08
CA VAL A 140 55.53 14.01 6.33
C VAL A 140 54.15 14.37 6.87
N ILE A 141 53.11 14.18 6.04
CA ILE A 141 51.70 14.41 6.43
C ILE A 141 51.01 13.05 6.61
N THR A 142 50.88 12.61 7.85
CA THR A 142 49.96 11.52 8.23
C THR A 142 48.58 12.11 8.58
N ASN A 143 47.68 12.12 7.60
CA ASN A 143 46.29 12.54 7.78
C ASN A 143 45.47 11.49 8.55
N GLU A 144 45.63 11.41 9.87
CA GLU A 144 44.63 10.76 10.72
C GLU A 144 43.53 11.76 11.11
N ILE A 145 42.33 11.56 10.54
CA ILE A 145 41.12 12.25 10.98
C ILE A 145 40.53 11.44 12.14
N PRO A 146 40.36 11.99 13.36
CA PRO A 146 39.84 11.23 14.49
C PRO A 146 38.41 10.74 14.25
N ALA A 147 38.24 9.43 14.15
CA ALA A 147 36.92 8.81 14.03
C ALA A 147 36.22 8.84 15.40
N ILE A 148 35.35 9.84 15.62
CA ILE A 148 34.46 9.89 16.78
C ILE A 148 33.36 8.82 16.64
N ARG A 149 33.72 7.57 16.94
CA ARG A 149 32.75 6.50 17.19
C ARG A 149 32.24 6.59 18.62
N ALA A 150 31.29 7.49 18.86
CA ALA A 150 30.46 7.40 20.05
C ALA A 150 29.65 6.07 20.01
N PRO A 151 29.46 5.37 21.15
CA PRO A 151 28.48 4.29 21.22
C PRO A 151 27.10 4.84 20.86
N GLY A 152 26.33 4.08 20.08
CA GLY A 152 25.09 4.57 19.47
C GLY A 152 24.11 5.11 20.50
N LYS A 153 23.92 6.43 20.52
CA LYS A 153 22.91 7.09 21.34
C LYS A 153 21.53 6.73 20.80
N ASN A 154 20.71 6.08 21.62
CA ASN A 154 19.31 5.80 21.31
C ASN A 154 18.57 7.11 20.99
N ILE A 155 17.77 7.12 19.93
CA ILE A 155 17.01 8.33 19.55
C ILE A 155 15.79 8.51 20.45
N SER A 156 15.60 9.72 20.98
CA SER A 156 14.37 10.06 21.71
C SER A 156 13.28 10.57 20.76
N SER A 157 12.03 10.50 21.19
CA SER A 157 10.89 11.06 20.43
C SER A 157 11.04 12.57 20.21
N GLN A 158 11.47 13.32 21.23
CA GLN A 158 11.76 14.75 21.15
C GLN A 158 12.84 15.04 20.08
N GLU A 159 13.95 14.30 20.12
CA GLU A 159 15.06 14.45 19.16
C GLU A 159 14.63 14.07 17.74
N LEU A 160 13.79 13.03 17.57
CA LEU A 160 13.23 12.69 16.26
C LEU A 160 12.33 13.81 15.73
N ARG A 161 11.47 14.39 16.59
CA ARG A 161 10.59 15.50 16.21
C ARG A 161 11.37 16.71 15.72
N GLU A 162 12.39 17.15 16.48
CA GLU A 162 13.27 18.25 16.10
C GLU A 162 13.95 18.01 14.75
N LEU A 163 14.42 16.77 14.47
CA LEU A 163 15.03 16.42 13.19
C LEU A 163 14.04 16.47 12.02
N LEU A 164 12.79 16.04 12.23
CA LEU A 164 11.74 16.08 11.20
C LEU A 164 11.31 17.54 10.90
N GLU A 165 11.17 18.37 11.93
CA GLU A 165 10.84 19.79 11.81
C GLU A 165 11.96 20.55 11.05
N ASN A 166 13.22 20.32 11.42
CA ASN A 166 14.40 20.92 10.74
C ASN A 166 14.57 20.46 9.29
N ARG A 167 14.07 19.27 8.92
CA ARG A 167 14.15 18.72 7.55
C ARG A 167 12.92 19.08 6.69
N ASN A 168 12.14 20.09 7.07
CA ASN A 168 10.94 20.56 6.35
C ASN A 168 9.83 19.50 6.19
N CYS A 169 9.69 18.51 7.09
CA CYS A 169 8.54 17.58 7.10
C CYS A 169 7.20 18.22 7.55
N LYS A 170 7.01 19.52 7.33
CA LYS A 170 5.84 20.29 7.77
C LYS A 170 4.53 19.71 7.25
N THR A 171 4.52 19.18 6.02
CA THR A 171 3.35 18.52 5.41
C THR A 171 2.90 17.28 6.18
N VAL A 172 3.83 16.53 6.79
CA VAL A 172 3.50 15.35 7.62
C VAL A 172 2.81 15.79 8.92
N PHE A 173 3.35 16.82 9.60
CA PHE A 173 2.76 17.35 10.82
C PHE A 173 1.39 17.99 10.56
N MET A 174 1.27 18.85 9.53
CA MET A 174 0.00 19.50 9.16
C MET A 174 -1.10 18.50 8.79
N GLU A 175 -0.78 17.44 8.03
CA GLU A 175 -1.77 16.41 7.71
C GLU A 175 -2.16 15.60 8.95
N TYR A 176 -1.19 15.23 9.80
CA TYR A 176 -1.46 14.50 11.04
C TYR A 176 -2.31 15.32 12.03
N GLU A 177 -2.04 16.61 12.19
CA GLU A 177 -2.84 17.52 13.04
C GLU A 177 -4.28 17.64 12.53
N LYS A 178 -4.48 17.60 11.20
CA LYS A 178 -5.81 17.68 10.57
C LYS A 178 -6.58 16.36 10.62
N LEU A 179 -5.96 15.25 10.20
CA LEU A 179 -6.62 13.97 9.95
C LEU A 179 -6.44 12.94 11.07
N ASN A 180 -5.55 13.20 12.03
CA ASN A 180 -5.12 12.26 13.06
C ASN A 180 -4.42 10.98 12.53
N PHE A 181 -4.21 10.87 11.22
CA PHE A 181 -3.45 9.81 10.56
C PHE A 181 -2.70 10.38 9.35
N LEU A 182 -1.88 9.55 8.68
CA LEU A 182 -1.14 9.93 7.47
C LEU A 182 -1.68 9.25 6.21
N THR A 183 -1.78 9.96 5.09
CA THR A 183 -2.06 9.37 3.77
C THR A 183 -0.86 8.56 3.25
N THR A 184 -1.03 7.84 2.12
CA THR A 184 0.06 7.03 1.55
C THR A 184 1.22 7.86 1.02
N SER A 185 1.00 9.11 0.62
CA SER A 185 2.04 10.05 0.18
C SER A 185 2.84 10.58 1.37
N THR A 186 2.20 11.15 2.38
CA THR A 186 2.88 11.71 3.57
C THR A 186 3.57 10.63 4.41
N ARG A 187 2.98 9.43 4.53
CA ARG A 187 3.67 8.28 5.16
C ARG A 187 4.98 7.94 4.44
N LYS A 188 5.01 7.98 3.10
CA LYS A 188 6.25 7.77 2.34
C LYS A 188 7.27 8.86 2.63
N ILE A 189 6.86 10.13 2.73
CA ILE A 189 7.73 11.25 3.12
C ILE A 189 8.36 10.99 4.50
N LEU A 190 7.53 10.71 5.51
CA LEU A 190 7.99 10.39 6.87
C LEU A 190 8.97 9.20 6.88
N VAL A 191 8.59 8.08 6.25
CA VAL A 191 9.39 6.85 6.23
C VAL A 191 10.72 7.04 5.50
N ASN A 192 10.75 7.81 4.41
CA ASN A 192 11.99 8.15 3.72
C ASN A 192 12.89 8.99 4.64
N MET A 193 12.35 10.09 5.18
CA MET A 193 13.10 11.03 6.04
C MET A 193 13.69 10.33 7.27
N VAL A 194 12.92 9.46 7.92
CA VAL A 194 13.40 8.68 9.07
C VAL A 194 14.52 7.73 8.68
N VAL A 195 14.43 7.05 7.53
CA VAL A 195 15.51 6.17 7.06
C VAL A 195 16.77 6.94 6.69
N ASP A 196 16.63 8.14 6.11
CA ASP A 196 17.76 9.00 5.77
C ASP A 196 18.48 9.47 7.05
N ILE A 197 17.75 10.00 8.04
CA ILE A 197 18.26 10.35 9.38
C ILE A 197 18.95 9.14 10.07
N MET A 198 18.37 7.95 9.94
CA MET A 198 18.89 6.72 10.52
C MET A 198 20.21 6.28 9.85
N PHE A 199 20.33 6.45 8.53
CA PHE A 199 21.56 6.18 7.79
C PHE A 199 22.66 7.21 8.02
N GLU A 200 22.33 8.50 8.19
CA GLU A 200 23.29 9.53 8.56
C GLU A 200 23.93 9.24 9.93
N ARG A 201 23.14 8.79 10.91
CA ARG A 201 23.58 8.55 12.30
C ARG A 201 24.25 7.20 12.52
N HIS A 202 23.75 6.14 11.89
CA HIS A 202 24.18 4.76 12.17
C HIS A 202 24.80 4.05 10.96
N GLY A 203 24.88 4.72 9.81
CA GLY A 203 25.31 4.14 8.54
C GLY A 203 24.32 3.13 7.96
N TYR A 204 24.66 2.60 6.79
CA TYR A 204 23.81 1.68 6.02
C TYR A 204 23.52 0.31 6.70
N ASN A 205 24.31 -0.09 7.70
CA ASN A 205 24.19 -1.39 8.36
C ASN A 205 23.50 -1.29 9.73
N VAL A 206 22.32 -0.65 9.75
CA VAL A 206 21.57 -0.35 10.99
C VAL A 206 21.17 -1.64 11.74
N PRO A 207 21.49 -1.77 13.04
CA PRO A 207 21.05 -2.89 13.89
C PRO A 207 19.52 -2.97 14.08
N THR A 208 19.04 -4.13 14.52
CA THR A 208 17.62 -4.37 14.80
C THR A 208 17.08 -3.53 15.95
N HIS A 209 17.85 -3.31 17.02
CA HIS A 209 17.42 -2.49 18.17
C HIS A 209 17.21 -1.03 17.75
N ILE A 210 18.16 -0.44 17.02
CA ILE A 210 18.03 0.93 16.48
C ILE A 210 16.77 1.08 15.62
N LYS A 211 16.49 0.15 14.69
CA LYS A 211 15.24 0.20 13.88
C LYS A 211 13.98 0.15 14.74
N THR A 212 14.04 -0.58 15.85
CA THR A 212 12.94 -0.70 16.83
C THR A 212 12.76 0.60 17.61
N GLU A 213 13.85 1.26 18.01
CA GLU A 213 13.83 2.55 18.70
C GLU A 213 13.28 3.67 17.81
N TYR A 214 13.70 3.73 16.55
CA TYR A 214 13.13 4.67 15.59
C TYR A 214 11.63 4.40 15.34
N ALA A 215 11.20 3.14 15.28
CA ALA A 215 9.78 2.81 15.14
C ALA A 215 8.95 3.22 16.37
N LYS A 216 9.50 3.06 17.59
CA LYS A 216 8.92 3.58 18.83
C LYS A 216 8.84 5.10 18.81
N ALA A 217 9.94 5.78 18.51
CA ALA A 217 9.99 7.23 18.43
C ALA A 217 8.99 7.81 17.41
N ILE A 218 8.73 7.13 16.27
CA ILE A 218 7.66 7.52 15.35
C ILE A 218 6.28 7.50 16.04
N VAL A 219 5.91 6.41 16.71
CA VAL A 219 4.59 6.33 17.37
C VAL A 219 4.51 7.20 18.63
N ASP A 220 5.63 7.56 19.25
CA ASP A 220 5.67 8.53 20.35
C ASP A 220 5.49 9.98 19.85
N VAL A 221 6.04 10.32 18.67
CA VAL A 221 5.81 11.64 18.01
C VAL A 221 4.41 11.72 17.39
N PHE A 222 3.90 10.60 16.89
CA PHE A 222 2.57 10.48 16.28
C PHE A 222 1.73 9.40 16.98
N PRO A 223 1.23 9.65 18.23
CA PRO A 223 0.50 8.68 19.05
C PRO A 223 -0.62 7.90 18.35
N LYS A 224 -1.32 8.54 17.42
CA LYS A 224 -2.45 7.98 16.69
C LYS A 224 -2.07 7.11 15.48
N LEU A 225 -0.78 6.99 15.18
CA LEU A 225 -0.22 5.98 14.27
C LEU A 225 0.15 4.68 14.99
N LYS A 226 -0.02 4.63 16.33
CA LYS A 226 0.16 3.42 17.13
C LYS A 226 -0.99 2.45 16.87
N ASP A 227 -0.67 1.20 16.59
CA ASP A 227 -1.65 0.11 16.48
C ASP A 227 -1.96 -0.46 17.89
N PRO A 228 -3.12 -0.18 18.50
CA PRO A 228 -3.40 -0.58 19.88
C PRO A 228 -3.59 -2.09 20.05
N CYS A 229 -3.75 -2.84 18.95
CA CYS A 229 -3.87 -4.29 18.97
C CYS A 229 -2.53 -5.02 18.73
N SER A 230 -1.45 -4.31 18.37
CA SER A 230 -0.10 -4.89 18.30
C SER A 230 0.63 -4.79 19.65
N PRO A 231 1.51 -5.74 20.03
CA PRO A 231 2.17 -5.78 21.34
C PRO A 231 2.93 -4.50 21.74
N GLY A 232 3.66 -3.88 20.81
CA GLY A 232 4.35 -2.60 21.01
C GLY A 232 3.61 -1.41 20.38
N GLY A 233 2.75 -1.67 19.40
CA GLY A 233 2.01 -0.70 18.60
C GLY A 233 2.83 0.00 17.50
N TYR A 234 4.12 -0.32 17.35
CA TYR A 234 5.03 0.24 16.35
C TYR A 234 5.33 -0.73 15.18
N GLU A 235 4.75 -1.93 15.20
CA GLU A 235 5.02 -3.04 14.28
C GLU A 235 4.54 -2.79 12.84
N ALA A 236 3.81 -1.70 12.59
CA ALA A 236 3.59 -1.17 11.24
C ALA A 236 4.87 -0.53 10.66
N PHE A 237 5.66 0.15 11.49
CA PHE A 237 6.92 0.79 11.08
C PHE A 237 8.09 -0.18 11.11
N PHE A 238 8.23 -0.97 12.18
CA PHE A 238 9.21 -2.06 12.26
C PHE A 238 8.78 -3.18 13.21
N ASN A 239 8.61 -4.39 12.69
CA ASN A 239 8.45 -5.60 13.48
C ASN A 239 9.81 -6.31 13.62
N PRO A 240 10.35 -6.48 14.85
CA PRO A 240 11.68 -7.04 15.06
C PRO A 240 11.77 -8.54 14.74
N ASP A 241 10.71 -9.32 14.99
CA ASP A 241 10.70 -10.77 14.81
C ASP A 241 10.73 -11.18 13.33
N LYS A 242 9.98 -10.46 12.49
CA LYS A 242 9.89 -10.69 11.04
C LYS A 242 10.89 -9.88 10.23
N HIS A 243 11.47 -8.82 10.81
CA HIS A 243 12.21 -7.79 10.07
C HIS A 243 11.38 -7.17 8.93
N GLU A 244 10.10 -6.92 9.21
CA GLU A 244 9.12 -6.29 8.30
C GLU A 244 8.66 -4.93 8.85
N GLY A 245 7.81 -4.21 8.12
CA GLY A 245 7.43 -2.82 8.44
C GLY A 245 7.84 -1.82 7.37
N PHE A 246 7.27 -0.62 7.40
CA PHE A 246 7.58 0.43 6.43
C PHE A 246 9.06 0.82 6.42
N LEU A 247 9.71 0.93 7.59
CA LEU A 247 11.14 1.21 7.71
C LEU A 247 11.97 0.05 7.14
N ALA A 248 11.63 -1.20 7.48
CA ALA A 248 12.32 -2.37 6.96
C ALA A 248 12.26 -2.46 5.43
N TRP A 249 11.09 -2.17 4.85
CA TRP A 249 10.89 -2.12 3.40
C TRP A 249 11.74 -1.02 2.76
N ARG A 250 11.70 0.22 3.26
CA ARG A 250 12.45 1.34 2.69
C ARG A 250 13.96 1.11 2.79
N ILE A 251 14.48 0.68 3.94
CA ILE A 251 15.89 0.29 4.15
C ILE A 251 16.31 -0.76 3.11
N LYS A 252 15.50 -1.82 2.93
CA LYS A 252 15.77 -2.89 1.96
C LYS A 252 15.75 -2.42 0.51
N THR A 253 14.96 -1.39 0.18
CA THR A 253 14.90 -0.81 -1.17
C THR A 253 16.08 0.11 -1.44
N VAL A 254 16.42 1.05 -0.54
CA VAL A 254 17.57 1.95 -0.72
C VAL A 254 18.87 1.16 -0.88
N LEU A 255 19.08 0.13 -0.03
CA LEU A 255 20.27 -0.73 -0.10
C LEU A 255 20.38 -1.57 -1.39
N LYS A 256 19.30 -1.71 -2.18
CA LYS A 256 19.34 -2.36 -3.49
C LYS A 256 19.68 -1.38 -4.61
N SER A 257 19.27 -0.12 -4.49
CA SER A 257 19.50 0.92 -5.50
C SER A 257 20.91 1.54 -5.42
N THR A 258 21.68 1.28 -4.35
CA THR A 258 23.07 1.75 -4.22
C THR A 258 24.07 0.78 -4.88
N PRO A 259 24.83 1.16 -5.93
CA PRO A 259 25.66 0.22 -6.70
C PRO A 259 26.82 -0.45 -5.93
N SER A 260 27.22 0.10 -4.79
CA SER A 260 28.49 -0.20 -4.11
C SER A 260 28.43 -1.30 -3.03
N LEU A 261 27.27 -1.92 -2.76
CA LEU A 261 27.11 -2.91 -1.67
C LEU A 261 26.53 -4.25 -2.12
N LYS A 262 27.21 -4.91 -3.07
CA LYS A 262 27.02 -6.35 -3.38
C LYS A 262 27.50 -7.25 -2.22
N ARG A 263 26.79 -7.25 -1.08
CA ARG A 263 27.02 -8.23 -0.01
C ARG A 263 26.53 -9.61 -0.47
N THR A 264 27.47 -10.46 -0.84
CA THR A 264 27.26 -11.90 -1.11
C THR A 264 26.78 -12.62 0.15
N ARG A 265 25.45 -12.68 0.34
CA ARG A 265 24.85 -13.61 1.31
C ARG A 265 24.88 -15.02 0.71
N LYS A 266 25.79 -15.88 1.18
CA LYS A 266 25.67 -17.33 1.00
C LYS A 266 24.30 -17.76 1.54
N ARG A 267 23.43 -18.25 0.66
CA ARG A 267 22.22 -18.96 1.07
C ARG A 267 22.66 -20.26 1.76
N LYS A 268 22.33 -20.43 3.04
CA LYS A 268 22.07 -21.78 3.56
C LYS A 268 20.75 -22.24 2.96
N GLY A 269 20.68 -23.50 2.52
CA GLY A 269 19.46 -24.07 1.94
C GLY A 269 18.34 -24.21 2.98
N PRO A 270 17.09 -24.45 2.52
CA PRO A 270 16.01 -24.79 3.42
C PRO A 270 16.32 -26.14 4.10
N GLN A 271 16.20 -26.20 5.43
CA GLN A 271 15.95 -27.46 6.11
C GLN A 271 14.43 -27.61 6.20
N ASP A 272 13.95 -28.65 5.54
CA ASP A 272 12.59 -29.14 5.67
C ASP A 272 12.46 -29.85 7.02
N LEU A 273 11.51 -29.40 7.84
CA LEU A 273 11.07 -30.09 9.05
C LEU A 273 9.54 -30.02 9.07
N THR A 274 8.95 -30.91 8.29
CA THR A 274 7.54 -31.25 8.34
C THR A 274 7.26 -32.09 9.59
N GLU A 275 7.03 -31.43 10.73
CA GLU A 275 6.45 -32.07 11.91
C GLU A 275 4.93 -31.99 11.83
N ASN A 276 4.31 -33.06 11.33
CA ASN A 276 2.87 -33.26 11.47
C ASN A 276 2.55 -33.50 12.96
N PRO A 277 1.60 -32.77 13.58
CA PRO A 277 1.06 -33.15 14.86
C PRO A 277 0.37 -34.52 14.72
N VAL A 278 0.77 -35.49 15.54
CA VAL A 278 0.04 -36.75 15.68
C VAL A 278 -1.32 -36.43 16.29
N VAL A 279 -2.38 -36.53 15.49
CA VAL A 279 -3.75 -36.41 15.98
C VAL A 279 -4.04 -37.62 16.88
N PRO A 280 -4.44 -37.42 18.15
CA PRO A 280 -4.90 -38.53 18.97
C PRO A 280 -6.27 -39.01 18.45
N GLU A 281 -6.35 -40.28 18.04
CA GLU A 281 -7.61 -40.92 17.68
C GLU A 281 -8.61 -40.86 18.84
N LYS A 282 -9.56 -39.92 18.76
CA LYS A 282 -10.79 -39.97 19.56
C LYS A 282 -11.88 -40.62 18.72
N LYS A 283 -12.16 -41.89 19.01
CA LYS A 283 -13.39 -42.55 18.53
C LYS A 283 -14.60 -41.78 19.04
N SER A 284 -15.25 -41.02 18.15
CA SER A 284 -16.66 -40.67 18.32
C SER A 284 -17.52 -41.89 17.98
N ASN A 285 -18.61 -42.09 18.71
CA ASN A 285 -19.55 -43.21 18.52
C ASN A 285 -20.55 -42.97 17.37
N CYS A 286 -20.28 -42.01 16.46
CA CYS A 286 -21.16 -41.69 15.35
C CYS A 286 -20.71 -42.47 14.11
N ASP A 287 -21.59 -43.25 13.51
CA ASP A 287 -21.35 -43.82 12.19
C ASP A 287 -21.56 -42.70 11.14
N ILE A 288 -20.46 -42.32 10.47
CA ILE A 288 -20.51 -41.23 9.49
C ILE A 288 -21.35 -41.63 8.27
N GLU A 289 -21.33 -42.90 7.86
CA GLU A 289 -22.06 -43.35 6.67
C GLU A 289 -23.56 -43.50 6.98
N GLU A 290 -23.93 -43.98 8.18
CA GLU A 290 -25.33 -43.91 8.66
C GLU A 290 -25.82 -42.46 8.71
N THR A 291 -24.96 -41.53 9.18
CA THR A 291 -25.31 -40.11 9.25
C THR A 291 -25.46 -39.50 7.86
N ILE A 292 -24.61 -39.85 6.90
CA ILE A 292 -24.73 -39.40 5.50
C ILE A 292 -25.97 -40.00 4.84
N ASP A 293 -26.28 -41.27 5.06
CA ASP A 293 -27.48 -41.90 4.49
C ASP A 293 -28.76 -41.28 5.07
N PHE A 294 -28.83 -41.07 6.38
CA PHE A 294 -29.91 -40.30 7.00
C PHE A 294 -30.02 -38.90 6.38
N LEU A 295 -28.91 -38.16 6.31
CA LEU A 295 -28.89 -36.80 5.77
C LEU A 295 -29.26 -36.76 4.28
N ASN A 296 -29.00 -37.80 3.49
CA ASN A 296 -29.42 -37.84 2.08
C ASN A 296 -30.94 -38.10 1.91
N ASN A 297 -31.58 -38.76 2.88
CA ASN A 297 -32.98 -39.19 2.79
C ASN A 297 -33.98 -38.34 3.60
N CYS A 298 -33.51 -37.52 4.56
CA CYS A 298 -34.37 -36.65 5.38
C CYS A 298 -35.03 -35.48 4.61
N ASP A 299 -36.06 -34.86 5.19
CA ASP A 299 -36.70 -33.64 4.68
C ASP A 299 -36.21 -32.39 5.44
N PRO A 300 -35.50 -31.43 4.81
CA PRO A 300 -35.03 -30.18 5.42
C PRO A 300 -36.09 -29.37 6.16
N ARG A 301 -37.37 -29.50 5.79
CA ARG A 301 -38.47 -28.73 6.36
C ARG A 301 -39.03 -29.37 7.62
N ASN A 302 -39.06 -30.70 7.67
CA ASN A 302 -39.71 -31.46 8.75
C ASN A 302 -38.68 -32.00 9.76
N ASP A 303 -37.49 -32.40 9.30
CA ASP A 303 -36.46 -33.03 10.13
C ASP A 303 -35.39 -32.03 10.63
N ARG A 304 -35.65 -30.72 10.54
CA ARG A 304 -34.64 -29.66 10.76
C ARG A 304 -33.84 -29.84 12.05
N GLU A 305 -34.48 -30.09 13.18
CA GLU A 305 -33.81 -30.25 14.47
C GLU A 305 -32.86 -31.46 14.47
N VAL A 306 -33.30 -32.58 13.89
CA VAL A 306 -32.50 -33.82 13.75
C VAL A 306 -31.34 -33.63 12.77
N ILE A 307 -31.53 -32.84 11.71
CA ILE A 307 -30.46 -32.46 10.78
C ILE A 307 -29.38 -31.65 11.52
N PHE A 308 -29.76 -30.65 12.32
CA PHE A 308 -28.80 -29.87 13.12
C PHE A 308 -28.03 -30.77 14.09
N GLU A 309 -28.71 -31.65 14.83
CA GLU A 309 -28.10 -32.63 15.74
C GLU A 309 -27.13 -33.58 15.01
N LYS A 310 -27.56 -34.23 13.92
CA LYS A 310 -26.71 -35.15 13.14
C LYS A 310 -25.52 -34.43 12.48
N MET A 311 -25.70 -33.18 12.04
CA MET A 311 -24.59 -32.35 11.56
C MET A 311 -23.62 -32.02 12.69
N GLN A 312 -24.10 -31.69 13.88
CA GLN A 312 -23.26 -31.41 15.05
C GLN A 312 -22.47 -32.65 15.50
N LEU A 313 -23.11 -33.83 15.57
CA LEU A 313 -22.49 -35.09 15.98
C LEU A 313 -21.43 -35.60 14.99
N SER A 314 -21.59 -35.32 13.70
CA SER A 314 -20.63 -35.70 12.64
C SER A 314 -19.46 -34.71 12.47
N PHE A 315 -19.54 -33.52 13.06
CA PHE A 315 -18.64 -32.37 12.82
C PHE A 315 -17.14 -32.71 12.72
N GLU A 316 -16.55 -33.37 13.72
CA GLU A 316 -15.11 -33.70 13.71
C GLU A 316 -14.74 -34.61 12.53
N GLN A 317 -15.56 -35.63 12.23
CA GLN A 317 -15.33 -36.58 11.14
C GLN A 317 -15.50 -35.94 9.76
N ARG A 318 -16.32 -34.87 9.66
CA ARG A 318 -16.48 -34.09 8.43
C ARG A 318 -15.23 -33.27 8.12
N ARG A 319 -14.54 -32.77 9.14
CA ARG A 319 -13.37 -31.89 8.99
C ARG A 319 -12.14 -32.56 8.37
N ASP A 320 -12.06 -33.88 8.43
CA ASP A 320 -11.00 -34.69 7.82
C ASP A 320 -11.30 -35.08 6.35
N ASN A 321 -12.51 -34.81 5.84
CA ASN A 321 -12.84 -35.00 4.42
C ASN A 321 -12.46 -33.75 3.60
N PRO A 322 -11.83 -33.90 2.42
CA PRO A 322 -11.52 -32.76 1.55
C PRO A 322 -12.78 -32.16 0.88
N ASP A 323 -13.81 -32.97 0.62
CA ASP A 323 -14.96 -32.58 -0.22
C ASP A 323 -16.26 -32.40 0.58
N ILE A 324 -16.20 -31.64 1.69
CA ILE A 324 -17.35 -31.42 2.61
C ILE A 324 -18.61 -30.95 1.86
N ALA A 325 -18.45 -29.99 0.93
CA ALA A 325 -19.54 -29.44 0.13
C ALA A 325 -20.18 -30.45 -0.85
N ALA A 326 -19.42 -31.43 -1.32
CA ALA A 326 -19.97 -32.49 -2.18
C ALA A 326 -20.73 -33.54 -1.37
N ARG A 327 -20.23 -33.87 -0.17
CA ARG A 327 -20.70 -34.97 0.67
C ARG A 327 -21.84 -34.61 1.62
N PHE A 328 -21.93 -33.35 2.06
CA PHE A 328 -22.94 -32.87 3.02
C PHE A 328 -23.89 -31.87 2.35
N LEU A 329 -24.83 -32.40 1.57
CA LEU A 329 -25.76 -31.60 0.75
C LEU A 329 -26.66 -30.66 1.56
N ARG A 330 -26.88 -30.92 2.86
CA ARG A 330 -27.78 -30.11 3.70
C ARG A 330 -27.31 -28.68 3.95
N PHE A 331 -26.03 -28.37 3.74
CA PHE A 331 -25.60 -26.97 3.71
C PHE A 331 -26.28 -26.14 2.60
N PHE A 332 -26.81 -26.76 1.55
CA PHE A 332 -27.43 -26.06 0.41
C PHE A 332 -28.96 -25.92 0.52
N ASP A 333 -29.59 -26.55 1.52
CA ASP A 333 -31.06 -26.53 1.68
C ASP A 333 -31.54 -26.24 3.10
N THR A 334 -30.64 -26.23 4.09
CA THR A 334 -30.96 -26.09 5.52
C THR A 334 -30.27 -24.85 6.12
N PRO A 335 -30.91 -23.66 6.09
CA PRO A 335 -30.35 -22.42 6.63
C PRO A 335 -30.01 -22.50 8.12
N GLY A 336 -28.78 -22.10 8.48
CA GLY A 336 -28.27 -22.07 9.86
C GLY A 336 -27.15 -23.06 10.19
N LEU A 337 -26.82 -23.99 9.27
CA LEU A 337 -25.77 -24.98 9.51
C LEU A 337 -24.35 -24.41 9.44
N LEU A 338 -24.11 -23.34 8.67
CA LEU A 338 -22.80 -22.67 8.62
C LEU A 338 -22.45 -22.03 9.96
N GLU A 339 -23.44 -21.39 10.57
CA GLU A 339 -23.37 -20.71 11.86
C GLU A 339 -23.19 -21.73 13.00
N GLN A 340 -23.89 -22.87 12.94
CA GLN A 340 -23.67 -23.98 13.87
C GLN A 340 -22.21 -24.45 13.80
N ASP A 341 -21.74 -24.87 12.63
CA ASP A 341 -20.39 -25.43 12.47
C ASP A 341 -19.29 -24.42 12.78
N PHE A 342 -19.48 -23.15 12.43
CA PHE A 342 -18.55 -22.10 12.79
C PHE A 342 -18.52 -21.85 14.31
N SER A 343 -19.66 -21.95 15.00
CA SER A 343 -19.69 -21.87 16.48
C SER A 343 -18.95 -23.02 17.17
N LEU A 344 -18.83 -24.19 16.50
CA LEU A 344 -18.03 -25.32 16.96
C LEU A 344 -16.52 -25.11 16.70
N LEU A 345 -16.16 -24.53 15.55
CA LEU A 345 -14.77 -24.16 15.22
C LEU A 345 -14.25 -23.02 16.13
N TYR A 346 -15.10 -22.03 16.41
CA TYR A 346 -14.73 -20.78 17.06
C TYR A 346 -15.74 -20.34 18.14
N PRO A 347 -15.90 -21.09 19.24
CA PRO A 347 -16.87 -20.77 20.28
C PRO A 347 -16.66 -19.38 20.88
N GLY A 348 -17.74 -18.58 20.93
CA GLY A 348 -17.74 -17.25 21.54
C GLY A 348 -16.87 -16.19 20.84
N LYS A 349 -16.55 -16.39 19.55
CA LYS A 349 -15.98 -15.32 18.72
C LYS A 349 -17.07 -14.37 18.23
N PRO A 350 -16.81 -13.05 18.19
CA PRO A 350 -17.77 -12.07 17.71
C PRO A 350 -17.97 -12.17 16.20
N THR A 351 -19.12 -11.71 15.74
CA THR A 351 -19.46 -11.61 14.31
C THR A 351 -19.18 -10.22 13.73
N LEU A 352 -19.21 -10.10 12.40
CA LEU A 352 -19.16 -8.81 11.72
C LEU A 352 -20.44 -8.01 11.94
N SER A 353 -21.61 -8.65 11.97
CA SER A 353 -22.90 -8.03 12.33
C SER A 353 -22.90 -7.38 13.72
N GLU A 354 -22.26 -8.00 14.72
CA GLU A 354 -22.11 -7.43 16.06
C GLU A 354 -21.13 -6.24 16.09
N CYS A 355 -20.04 -6.31 15.33
CA CYS A 355 -18.91 -5.40 15.49
C CYS A 355 -18.87 -4.24 14.47
N LEU A 356 -19.15 -4.48 13.18
CA LEU A 356 -19.01 -3.47 12.13
C LEU A 356 -19.85 -2.21 12.39
N PRO A 357 -21.12 -2.28 12.88
CA PRO A 357 -21.93 -1.10 13.14
C PRO A 357 -21.25 -0.04 14.03
N LEU A 358 -20.39 -0.47 14.97
CA LEU A 358 -19.64 0.41 15.86
C LEU A 358 -18.54 1.23 15.15
N TYR A 359 -18.17 0.83 13.93
CA TYR A 359 -17.07 1.42 13.15
C TYR A 359 -17.53 2.09 11.85
N ILE A 360 -18.81 1.96 11.44
CA ILE A 360 -19.31 2.42 10.14
C ILE A 360 -18.92 3.87 9.83
N ASP A 361 -19.25 4.81 10.72
CA ASP A 361 -19.00 6.23 10.47
C ASP A 361 -17.49 6.52 10.37
N ARG A 362 -16.69 5.86 11.21
CA ARG A 362 -15.23 6.00 11.22
C ARG A 362 -14.59 5.39 9.96
N ILE A 363 -15.11 4.28 9.47
CA ILE A 363 -14.66 3.64 8.22
C ILE A 363 -14.90 4.58 7.03
N LEU A 364 -16.09 5.19 6.96
CA LEU A 364 -16.47 6.10 5.88
C LEU A 364 -15.65 7.41 5.94
N GLU A 365 -15.51 8.02 7.11
CA GLU A 365 -14.65 9.20 7.32
C GLU A 365 -13.19 8.94 6.89
N VAL A 366 -12.62 7.80 7.32
CA VAL A 366 -11.25 7.42 6.96
C VAL A 366 -11.13 7.14 5.45
N TYR A 367 -12.14 6.54 4.83
CA TYR A 367 -12.17 6.29 3.39
C TYR A 367 -12.21 7.59 2.56
N GLU A 368 -13.10 8.52 2.91
CA GLU A 368 -13.22 9.83 2.27
C GLU A 368 -11.93 10.65 2.38
N ALA A 369 -11.30 10.66 3.57
CA ALA A 369 -10.05 11.38 3.79
C ALA A 369 -8.82 10.72 3.13
N ILE A 370 -8.88 9.45 2.72
CA ILE A 370 -7.82 8.77 1.94
C ILE A 370 -8.03 8.91 0.43
N THR A 371 -9.27 9.11 -0.02
CA THR A 371 -9.67 9.01 -1.43
C THR A 371 -10.12 10.38 -1.95
N PRO A 372 -9.23 11.14 -2.65
CA PRO A 372 -9.64 12.37 -3.32
C PRO A 372 -10.75 12.05 -4.34
N GLN A 373 -11.74 12.94 -4.46
CA GLN A 373 -12.90 12.76 -5.35
C GLN A 373 -12.46 12.35 -6.77
N SER A 374 -12.60 11.06 -7.04
CA SER A 374 -12.28 10.39 -8.29
C SER A 374 -13.52 9.61 -8.71
N SER A 375 -13.70 9.35 -10.00
CA SER A 375 -14.92 8.78 -10.58
C SER A 375 -15.31 7.38 -10.06
N LEU A 376 -14.45 6.72 -9.28
CA LEU A 376 -14.79 5.50 -8.53
C LEU A 376 -15.66 5.75 -7.29
N ALA A 377 -15.85 7.01 -6.88
CA ALA A 377 -16.64 7.37 -5.72
C ALA A 377 -18.15 7.13 -5.89
N SER A 378 -18.68 7.02 -7.11
CA SER A 378 -20.14 6.99 -7.37
C SER A 378 -20.92 5.88 -6.64
N HIS A 379 -20.29 4.77 -6.27
CA HIS A 379 -20.96 3.65 -5.58
C HIS A 379 -20.80 3.66 -4.04
N ILE A 380 -19.93 4.53 -3.49
CA ILE A 380 -19.67 4.63 -2.04
C ILE A 380 -20.03 6.03 -1.48
N ALA A 381 -20.03 7.05 -2.35
CA ALA A 381 -20.34 8.44 -2.02
C ALA A 381 -21.71 8.60 -1.34
N LEU A 382 -21.82 9.67 -0.55
CA LEU A 382 -23.09 10.11 0.02
C LEU A 382 -24.07 10.50 -1.10
N PRO A 383 -25.38 10.21 -0.95
CA PRO A 383 -26.38 10.55 -1.96
C PRO A 383 -26.30 12.03 -2.34
N SER A 384 -26.16 12.30 -3.64
CA SER A 384 -26.12 13.64 -4.20
C SER A 384 -27.18 13.72 -5.30
N ASP A 385 -28.45 13.82 -4.88
CA ASP A 385 -29.67 14.18 -5.64
C ASP A 385 -29.94 13.53 -7.02
N SER A 386 -29.22 12.49 -7.43
CA SER A 386 -29.54 11.67 -8.62
C SER A 386 -29.51 10.17 -8.30
N ASP A 387 -30.66 9.52 -8.46
CA ASP A 387 -30.90 8.07 -8.40
C ASP A 387 -30.48 7.35 -7.09
N GLU A 388 -31.21 7.62 -5.99
CA GLU A 388 -31.11 6.94 -4.69
C GLU A 388 -31.22 5.39 -4.75
N MET A 389 -31.68 4.83 -5.87
CA MET A 389 -31.96 3.40 -6.03
C MET A 389 -30.73 2.53 -6.36
N ASP A 390 -29.68 3.08 -6.99
CA ASP A 390 -28.46 2.31 -7.34
C ASP A 390 -27.32 2.45 -6.30
N VAL A 391 -27.64 2.98 -5.12
CA VAL A 391 -26.70 3.15 -4.01
C VAL A 391 -26.89 2.04 -2.97
N TRP A 392 -25.79 1.45 -2.51
CA TRP A 392 -25.79 0.43 -1.47
C TRP A 392 -26.14 1.02 -0.08
N ASN A 393 -26.72 0.19 0.81
CA ASN A 393 -26.97 0.58 2.20
C ASN A 393 -25.67 0.95 2.95
N GLN A 394 -25.78 1.64 4.09
CA GLN A 394 -24.61 2.19 4.80
C GLN A 394 -23.63 1.09 5.29
N GLU A 395 -24.15 -0.06 5.71
CA GLU A 395 -23.35 -1.24 6.12
C GLU A 395 -22.51 -1.80 4.96
N THR A 396 -23.16 -1.98 3.80
CA THR A 396 -22.52 -2.46 2.58
C THR A 396 -21.47 -1.46 2.09
N ARG A 397 -21.79 -0.16 2.10
CA ARG A 397 -20.82 0.90 1.74
C ARG A 397 -19.62 0.93 2.69
N ALA A 398 -19.80 0.72 4.00
CA ALA A 398 -18.68 0.61 4.93
C ALA A 398 -17.81 -0.62 4.63
N LEU A 399 -18.41 -1.77 4.32
CA LEU A 399 -17.64 -2.96 3.99
C LEU A 399 -16.88 -2.82 2.66
N LEU A 400 -17.50 -2.22 1.64
CA LEU A 400 -16.85 -1.88 0.37
C LEU A 400 -15.75 -0.83 0.56
N ALA A 401 -15.92 0.15 1.44
CA ALA A 401 -14.87 1.10 1.79
C ALA A 401 -13.63 0.42 2.38
N ILE A 402 -13.78 -0.63 3.20
CA ILE A 402 -12.65 -1.46 3.67
C ILE A 402 -11.94 -2.15 2.50
N LEU A 403 -12.70 -2.75 1.56
CA LEU A 403 -12.13 -3.36 0.35
C LEU A 403 -11.35 -2.33 -0.49
N TYR A 404 -11.88 -1.12 -0.63
CA TYR A 404 -11.26 -0.04 -1.40
C TYR A 404 -10.00 0.52 -0.72
N MET A 405 -9.94 0.52 0.61
CA MET A 405 -8.73 0.86 1.37
C MET A 405 -7.65 -0.24 1.33
N LEU A 406 -8.02 -1.47 0.91
CA LEU A 406 -7.18 -2.66 0.83
C LEU A 406 -7.15 -3.29 -0.58
N PRO A 407 -6.74 -2.54 -1.62
CA PRO A 407 -6.87 -2.97 -3.01
C PRO A 407 -6.03 -4.23 -3.34
N PRO A 408 -6.45 -5.01 -4.36
CA PRO A 408 -5.73 -6.17 -4.86
C PRO A 408 -4.25 -5.87 -5.10
N SER A 409 -3.37 -6.48 -4.31
CA SER A 409 -1.93 -6.17 -4.32
C SER A 409 -1.15 -7.18 -5.14
N ALA A 410 -0.71 -6.78 -6.34
CA ALA A 410 0.08 -7.62 -7.24
C ALA A 410 1.34 -8.20 -6.57
N LYS A 411 1.49 -9.53 -6.61
CA LYS A 411 2.62 -10.29 -6.04
C LYS A 411 3.91 -10.20 -6.88
N GLY A 412 4.30 -8.98 -7.26
CA GLY A 412 5.57 -8.66 -7.90
C GLY A 412 5.88 -9.48 -9.16
N LYS A 413 7.18 -9.70 -9.44
CA LYS A 413 7.70 -10.31 -10.68
C LYS A 413 7.34 -11.80 -10.91
N LYS A 414 6.40 -12.39 -10.15
CA LYS A 414 5.95 -13.79 -10.33
C LYS A 414 4.43 -14.00 -10.32
N GLY A 415 3.63 -13.00 -9.95
CA GLY A 415 2.17 -13.08 -9.98
C GLY A 415 1.56 -11.76 -10.40
N ARG A 416 1.14 -11.65 -11.66
CA ARG A 416 0.34 -10.54 -12.17
C ARG A 416 -1.11 -10.74 -11.72
N ILE A 417 -1.42 -10.29 -10.51
CA ILE A 417 -2.81 -10.01 -10.12
C ILE A 417 -3.19 -8.75 -10.89
N ASN A 418 -3.99 -8.92 -11.94
CA ASN A 418 -4.50 -7.84 -12.79
C ASN A 418 -5.94 -7.43 -12.40
N ASP A 419 -6.47 -7.99 -11.30
CA ASP A 419 -7.84 -7.73 -10.86
C ASP A 419 -8.01 -6.26 -10.48
N THR A 420 -8.95 -5.60 -11.13
CA THR A 420 -9.35 -4.24 -10.78
C THR A 420 -10.19 -4.26 -9.51
N LEU A 421 -10.35 -3.10 -8.88
CA LEU A 421 -11.17 -2.99 -7.67
C LEU A 421 -12.65 -3.35 -7.93
N ALA A 422 -13.18 -3.01 -9.11
CA ALA A 422 -14.50 -3.45 -9.57
C ALA A 422 -14.57 -4.96 -9.87
N THR A 423 -13.45 -5.60 -10.24
CA THR A 423 -13.36 -7.07 -10.34
C THR A 423 -13.43 -7.70 -8.95
N ALA A 424 -12.71 -7.14 -7.98
CA ALA A 424 -12.73 -7.61 -6.59
C ALA A 424 -14.11 -7.43 -5.94
N GLU A 425 -14.80 -6.30 -6.18
CA GLU A 425 -16.19 -6.09 -5.75
C GLU A 425 -17.11 -7.19 -6.30
N LYS A 426 -17.08 -7.48 -7.61
CA LYS A 426 -17.89 -8.55 -8.22
C LYS A 426 -17.55 -9.96 -7.76
N LYS A 427 -16.32 -10.18 -7.29
CA LYS A 427 -15.88 -11.43 -6.61
C LYS A 427 -16.35 -11.51 -5.15
N LEU A 428 -16.89 -10.44 -4.57
CA LEU A 428 -17.37 -10.39 -3.20
C LEU A 428 -18.89 -10.34 -3.13
N LEU A 429 -19.50 -9.46 -3.92
CA LEU A 429 -20.93 -9.12 -3.88
C LEU A 429 -21.47 -8.89 -5.28
N GLN A 430 -22.63 -9.48 -5.59
CA GLN A 430 -23.36 -9.24 -6.84
C GLN A 430 -24.82 -8.91 -6.56
N PHE A 431 -25.26 -7.73 -7.03
CA PHE A 431 -26.68 -7.37 -7.02
C PHE A 431 -27.44 -8.03 -8.18
N LYS A 432 -28.66 -8.49 -7.91
CA LYS A 432 -29.61 -8.99 -8.90
C LYS A 432 -31.02 -8.48 -8.59
N GLN A 433 -31.73 -8.05 -9.62
CA GLN A 433 -33.11 -7.62 -9.48
C GLN A 433 -34.04 -8.83 -9.36
N ILE A 434 -35.10 -8.70 -8.55
CA ILE A 434 -36.13 -9.75 -8.37
C ILE A 434 -36.72 -10.16 -9.73
N ASN A 435 -37.06 -11.44 -9.86
CA ASN A 435 -37.56 -12.14 -11.06
C ASN A 435 -36.52 -12.52 -12.13
N ILE A 436 -35.23 -12.24 -11.93
CA ILE A 436 -34.17 -12.85 -12.74
C ILE A 436 -33.95 -14.30 -12.23
N PRO A 437 -34.04 -15.34 -13.07
CA PRO A 437 -33.84 -16.71 -12.62
C PRO A 437 -32.44 -16.89 -12.04
N LEU A 438 -32.33 -17.38 -10.79
CA LEU A 438 -31.02 -17.60 -10.16
C LEU A 438 -30.15 -18.62 -10.95
N SER A 439 -30.77 -19.44 -11.81
CA SER A 439 -30.09 -20.32 -12.78
C SER A 439 -29.29 -19.59 -13.86
N GLU A 440 -29.64 -18.34 -14.20
CA GLU A 440 -28.86 -17.49 -15.13
C GLU A 440 -27.65 -16.83 -14.45
N ILE A 441 -27.58 -16.86 -13.11
CA ILE A 441 -26.42 -16.35 -12.35
C ILE A 441 -25.24 -17.32 -12.45
N ILE A 442 -25.52 -18.60 -12.71
CA ILE A 442 -24.52 -19.65 -12.87
C ILE A 442 -23.95 -19.59 -14.31
N GLU A 443 -23.30 -18.48 -14.67
CA GLU A 443 -22.26 -18.56 -15.70
C GLU A 443 -21.17 -19.49 -15.14
N VAL A 444 -21.13 -20.71 -15.69
CA VAL A 444 -20.34 -21.83 -15.16
C VAL A 444 -18.85 -21.53 -15.32
N VAL A 445 -18.26 -20.91 -14.30
CA VAL A 445 -16.81 -20.87 -14.07
C VAL A 445 -16.52 -21.74 -12.85
N PRO A 446 -16.26 -23.05 -13.03
CA PRO A 446 -15.95 -23.97 -11.94
C PRO A 446 -14.70 -23.51 -11.18
N GLY A 447 -14.73 -23.60 -9.85
CA GLY A 447 -13.62 -23.13 -9.00
C GLY A 447 -13.56 -21.61 -8.80
N SER A 448 -14.66 -20.89 -9.04
CA SER A 448 -14.80 -19.51 -8.57
C SER A 448 -14.87 -19.46 -7.04
N PRO A 449 -14.25 -18.47 -6.38
CA PRO A 449 -14.31 -18.34 -4.93
C PRO A 449 -15.74 -18.04 -4.46
N PRO A 450 -16.11 -18.36 -3.19
CA PRO A 450 -17.41 -18.02 -2.64
C PRO A 450 -17.68 -16.51 -2.65
N PHE A 451 -18.88 -16.13 -3.10
CA PHE A 451 -19.34 -14.75 -3.15
C PHE A 451 -20.82 -14.62 -2.75
N LEU A 452 -21.21 -13.41 -2.33
CA LEU A 452 -22.57 -13.10 -1.90
C LEU A 452 -23.41 -12.60 -3.08
N ILE A 453 -24.64 -13.10 -3.20
CA ILE A 453 -25.67 -12.62 -4.13
C ILE A 453 -26.74 -11.91 -3.31
N ALA A 454 -26.97 -10.64 -3.64
CA ALA A 454 -28.00 -9.80 -3.07
C ALA A 454 -29.17 -9.68 -4.07
N GLU A 455 -30.34 -10.21 -3.69
CA GLU A 455 -31.57 -10.16 -4.49
C GLU A 455 -32.54 -9.12 -3.90
N GLY A 456 -32.94 -8.14 -4.71
CA GLY A 456 -33.75 -7.01 -4.25
C GLY A 456 -34.45 -6.24 -5.36
N GLU A 457 -35.29 -5.29 -4.96
CA GLU A 457 -35.88 -4.32 -5.90
C GLU A 457 -34.81 -3.35 -6.42
N SER A 458 -33.85 -3.01 -5.55
CA SER A 458 -32.76 -2.06 -5.75
C SER A 458 -31.57 -2.37 -4.82
N LYS A 459 -30.41 -1.72 -5.00
CA LYS A 459 -29.24 -1.92 -4.12
C LYS A 459 -29.45 -1.38 -2.69
N CYS A 460 -30.38 -0.43 -2.51
CA CYS A 460 -30.78 0.06 -1.20
C CYS A 460 -31.88 -0.80 -0.55
N ALA A 461 -32.65 -1.57 -1.34
CA ALA A 461 -33.73 -2.44 -0.90
C ALA A 461 -33.49 -3.92 -1.31
N VAL A 462 -32.51 -4.55 -0.66
CA VAL A 462 -32.24 -5.98 -0.79
C VAL A 462 -33.16 -6.77 0.14
N GLY A 463 -33.87 -7.77 -0.39
CA GLY A 463 -34.82 -8.59 0.37
C GLY A 463 -34.33 -10.00 0.69
N LYS A 464 -33.40 -10.54 -0.09
CA LYS A 464 -32.85 -11.90 0.09
C LYS A 464 -31.37 -11.97 -0.22
N PHE A 465 -30.69 -12.91 0.42
CA PHE A 465 -29.28 -13.19 0.22
C PHE A 465 -29.03 -14.67 -0.03
N HIS A 466 -28.11 -14.97 -0.96
CA HIS A 466 -27.68 -16.32 -1.28
C HIS A 466 -26.15 -16.34 -1.40
N ILE A 467 -25.49 -17.40 -0.92
CA ILE A 467 -24.05 -17.57 -1.09
C ILE A 467 -23.81 -18.52 -2.26
N TYR A 468 -23.02 -18.10 -3.24
CA TYR A 468 -22.57 -18.99 -4.31
C TYR A 468 -21.37 -19.82 -3.85
N LEU A 469 -21.41 -21.13 -4.08
CA LEU A 469 -20.31 -22.07 -3.86
C LEU A 469 -20.36 -23.20 -4.89
N ASP A 470 -19.29 -23.38 -5.67
CA ASP A 470 -19.10 -24.49 -6.63
C ASP A 470 -20.33 -24.82 -7.51
N GLY A 471 -20.93 -23.79 -8.10
CA GLY A 471 -22.09 -23.93 -8.99
C GLY A 471 -23.42 -24.18 -8.28
N ARG A 472 -23.45 -24.07 -6.95
CA ARG A 472 -24.65 -24.21 -6.11
C ARG A 472 -24.89 -22.93 -5.31
N LEU A 473 -26.11 -22.78 -4.80
CA LEU A 473 -26.52 -21.67 -3.96
C LEU A 473 -26.84 -22.20 -2.56
N ILE A 474 -26.29 -21.54 -1.54
CA ILE A 474 -26.62 -21.75 -0.14
C ILE A 474 -27.61 -20.64 0.27
N PRO A 475 -28.83 -20.97 0.71
CA PRO A 475 -29.81 -19.99 1.17
C PRO A 475 -29.41 -19.43 2.54
N CYS A 476 -29.44 -18.09 2.67
CA CYS A 476 -29.43 -17.44 3.97
C CYS A 476 -30.78 -17.64 4.68
N LYS A 477 -30.88 -17.37 5.99
CA LYS A 477 -32.18 -17.41 6.68
C LYS A 477 -33.04 -16.21 6.23
N ASP A 478 -34.35 -16.39 6.23
CA ASP A 478 -35.29 -15.30 5.96
C ASP A 478 -35.09 -14.14 6.95
N GLY A 479 -35.06 -12.91 6.44
CA GLY A 479 -34.89 -11.70 7.25
C GLY A 479 -33.44 -11.31 7.58
N TYR A 480 -32.43 -12.02 7.06
CA TYR A 480 -31.02 -11.62 7.23
C TYR A 480 -30.73 -10.21 6.70
N THR A 481 -30.05 -9.43 7.54
CA THR A 481 -29.33 -8.22 7.14
C THR A 481 -28.16 -8.55 6.22
N PHE A 482 -27.62 -7.54 5.54
CA PHE A 482 -26.40 -7.69 4.74
C PHE A 482 -25.24 -8.25 5.56
N LEU A 483 -25.09 -7.82 6.81
CA LEU A 483 -23.98 -8.25 7.66
C LEU A 483 -24.13 -9.70 8.14
N GLU A 484 -25.33 -10.16 8.49
CA GLU A 484 -25.56 -11.57 8.83
C GLU A 484 -25.37 -12.50 7.63
N ALA A 485 -25.76 -12.06 6.43
CA ALA A 485 -25.49 -12.77 5.19
C ALA A 485 -23.99 -12.79 4.83
N PHE A 486 -23.26 -11.71 5.13
CA PHE A 486 -21.81 -11.66 4.98
C PHE A 486 -21.07 -12.51 6.03
N ASP A 487 -21.57 -12.56 7.26
CA ASP A 487 -21.10 -13.48 8.30
C ASP A 487 -21.21 -14.93 7.80
N ALA A 488 -22.36 -15.34 7.28
CA ALA A 488 -22.54 -16.66 6.69
C ALA A 488 -21.55 -16.92 5.52
N LEU A 489 -21.29 -15.94 4.65
CA LEU A 489 -20.26 -16.05 3.61
C LEU A 489 -18.86 -16.28 4.21
N PHE A 490 -18.48 -15.52 5.23
CA PHE A 490 -17.19 -15.67 5.91
C PHE A 490 -17.07 -17.04 6.60
N MET A 491 -18.14 -17.50 7.25
CA MET A 491 -18.21 -18.81 7.89
C MET A 491 -18.03 -19.95 6.89
N ALA A 492 -18.59 -19.84 5.68
CA ALA A 492 -18.42 -20.83 4.61
C ALA A 492 -16.94 -21.07 4.25
N TYR A 493 -16.07 -20.04 4.28
CA TYR A 493 -14.64 -20.23 4.07
C TYR A 493 -13.98 -21.16 5.10
N TYR A 494 -14.47 -21.17 6.35
CA TYR A 494 -13.94 -22.04 7.40
C TYR A 494 -14.60 -23.42 7.43
N VAL A 495 -15.93 -23.47 7.31
CA VAL A 495 -16.71 -24.72 7.34
C VAL A 495 -16.35 -25.63 6.18
N PHE A 496 -16.04 -25.07 5.00
CA PHE A 496 -15.60 -25.83 3.82
C PHE A 496 -14.07 -25.81 3.60
N ASN A 497 -13.27 -25.29 4.54
CA ASN A 497 -11.80 -25.25 4.48
C ASN A 497 -11.25 -24.60 3.18
N LEU A 498 -11.86 -23.50 2.75
CA LEU A 498 -11.58 -22.81 1.50
C LEU A 498 -10.47 -21.77 1.67
N LYS A 499 -9.79 -21.44 0.56
CA LYS A 499 -8.76 -20.40 0.53
C LYS A 499 -9.36 -19.11 -0.04
N TYR A 500 -9.09 -17.98 0.59
CA TYR A 500 -9.44 -16.67 0.03
C TYR A 500 -8.78 -16.46 -1.34
N ASP A 501 -9.53 -15.88 -2.29
CA ASP A 501 -9.02 -15.41 -3.57
C ASP A 501 -7.86 -14.41 -3.36
N GLU A 502 -6.83 -14.45 -4.23
CA GLU A 502 -5.64 -13.61 -4.06
C GLU A 502 -5.94 -12.11 -4.07
N SER A 503 -6.99 -11.66 -4.76
CA SER A 503 -7.41 -10.26 -4.81
C SER A 503 -8.10 -9.80 -3.52
N LEU A 504 -8.89 -10.69 -2.90
CA LEU A 504 -9.62 -10.44 -1.65
C LEU A 504 -8.83 -10.83 -0.39
N HIS A 505 -7.68 -11.49 -0.53
CA HIS A 505 -6.87 -11.96 0.59
C HIS A 505 -6.50 -10.86 1.61
N PRO A 506 -6.07 -9.64 1.23
CA PRO A 506 -5.80 -8.58 2.21
C PRO A 506 -7.04 -8.14 2.99
N PHE A 507 -8.19 -8.09 2.32
CA PHE A 507 -9.48 -7.72 2.88
C PHE A 507 -9.98 -8.78 3.87
N PHE A 508 -10.05 -10.05 3.49
CA PHE A 508 -10.48 -11.12 4.41
C PHE A 508 -9.52 -11.30 5.58
N THR A 509 -8.19 -11.21 5.36
CA THR A 509 -7.19 -11.26 6.45
C THR A 509 -7.38 -10.11 7.46
N PHE A 510 -7.82 -8.93 6.98
CA PHE A 510 -8.16 -7.82 7.86
C PHE A 510 -9.40 -8.12 8.71
N LEU A 511 -10.49 -8.60 8.10
CA LEU A 511 -11.71 -8.93 8.85
C LEU A 511 -11.47 -10.05 9.87
N GLU A 512 -10.78 -11.13 9.46
CA GLU A 512 -10.43 -12.30 10.26
C GLU A 512 -9.70 -11.93 11.57
N SER A 513 -8.75 -11.00 11.50
CA SER A 513 -7.99 -10.52 12.67
C SER A 513 -8.74 -9.40 13.42
N PHE A 514 -9.30 -8.42 12.71
CA PHE A 514 -9.81 -7.21 13.34
C PHE A 514 -11.24 -7.33 13.88
N PHE A 515 -12.17 -7.93 13.14
CA PHE A 515 -13.55 -8.09 13.60
C PHE A 515 -13.73 -9.43 14.30
N TYR A 516 -13.54 -10.55 13.60
CA TYR A 516 -13.80 -11.91 14.14
C TYR A 516 -12.82 -12.38 15.23
N LYS A 517 -11.66 -11.72 15.39
CA LYS A 517 -10.60 -12.08 16.35
C LYS A 517 -10.12 -13.54 16.25
N ILE A 518 -10.09 -14.10 15.03
CA ILE A 518 -9.63 -15.46 14.72
C ILE A 518 -8.18 -15.46 14.21
N GLY A 519 -7.79 -14.42 13.47
CA GLY A 519 -6.55 -14.38 12.72
C GLY A 519 -5.27 -14.30 13.54
N ASP A 520 -4.21 -14.89 13.01
CA ASP A 520 -2.86 -14.78 13.57
C ASP A 520 -2.30 -13.37 13.33
N GLU A 521 -2.18 -12.58 14.41
CA GLU A 521 -1.55 -11.25 14.47
C GLU A 521 -0.19 -11.16 13.75
N LYS A 522 0.55 -12.27 13.68
CA LYS A 522 1.83 -12.33 12.96
C LYS A 522 1.62 -12.18 11.46
N LYS A 523 0.53 -12.70 10.87
CA LYS A 523 0.24 -12.65 9.42
C LYS A 523 -0.08 -11.24 8.91
N LEU A 524 -0.49 -10.32 9.79
CA LEU A 524 -0.81 -8.95 9.42
C LEU A 524 0.36 -8.21 8.77
N THR A 525 0.10 -7.64 7.60
CA THR A 525 1.05 -6.76 6.91
C THR A 525 1.07 -5.37 7.56
N PRO A 526 2.12 -4.56 7.34
CA PRO A 526 2.17 -3.17 7.79
C PRO A 526 0.97 -2.32 7.37
N LYS A 527 0.38 -2.60 6.19
CA LYS A 527 -0.78 -1.89 5.67
C LYS A 527 -2.07 -2.26 6.42
N LEU A 528 -2.20 -3.50 6.87
CA LEU A 528 -3.34 -3.93 7.68
C LEU A 528 -3.29 -3.34 9.10
N ARG A 529 -2.10 -3.34 9.73
CA ARG A 529 -1.88 -2.67 11.04
C ARG A 529 -2.13 -1.17 10.96
N GLU A 530 -1.72 -0.54 9.86
CA GLU A 530 -2.02 0.87 9.60
C GLU A 530 -3.52 1.16 9.41
N LEU A 531 -4.27 0.29 8.71
CA LEU A 531 -5.72 0.49 8.61
C LEU A 531 -6.37 0.31 9.99
N ARG A 532 -5.95 -0.72 10.73
CA ARG A 532 -6.41 -0.98 12.10
C ARG A 532 -6.22 0.24 13.00
N SER A 533 -5.02 0.84 13.03
CA SER A 533 -4.76 2.01 13.87
C SER A 533 -5.68 3.19 13.56
N ARG A 534 -6.05 3.41 12.28
CA ARG A 534 -7.00 4.47 11.88
C ARG A 534 -8.42 4.24 12.37
N LEU A 535 -8.88 2.99 12.41
CA LEU A 535 -10.24 2.65 12.85
C LEU A 535 -10.39 2.61 14.37
N THR A 536 -9.29 2.49 15.11
CA THR A 536 -9.26 2.42 16.59
C THR A 536 -8.96 3.76 17.28
N VAL A 537 -9.00 4.86 16.54
CA VAL A 537 -8.54 6.21 16.91
C VAL A 537 -9.59 7.24 16.58
#